data_AF-A0A922MS34-F1
#
_entry.id   AF-A0A922MS34-F1
#
_cell.length_a   1.000
_cell.length_b   1.000
_cell.length_c   1.000
_cell.angle_alpha   90.00
_cell.angle_beta   90.00
_cell.angle_gamma   90.00
#
_symmetry.space_group_name_H-M   'P 1'
#
loop_
_entity.id
_entity.type
_entity.pdbx_description
1 polymer ?
#
loop_
_entity_poly.entity_id
_entity_poly.type
_entity_poly.pdbx_seq_one_letter_code
_entity_poly.pdbx_strand_id
1 'polypeptide(L)'
;MNVVVLLCLCWLVLAEDTGQPAGLMAHCHDQRLHGQLVLSYSAHPTGNVSRPRTKRHCVRNISHSSEVLSYLSFSVYPGLDPAGPCFRNVPPTSRLHPDAADRVDVLHTNIDGFGIPDRLGHVDFYANGGEYQPYIRGDFIMPCFQLCSHVRSVFYWYQSYSNPDKFIAVQCDSVADARHGNCYDGTLRTNALGPNTNFSKTGVFYLPTNAKSPYYLGLNGLKKRKYGVNDYLMTPAPDEDITI
;
A
#
# COMPACT_ATOMS: atom_id res chain seq x y z
N MET A 1 -14.23 1.02 -16.93
CA MET A 1 -12.81 1.28 -16.64
C MET A 1 -12.29 0.03 -15.96
N ASN A 2 -11.29 -0.66 -16.53
CA ASN A 2 -10.78 -1.90 -15.94
C ASN A 2 -9.71 -1.53 -14.93
N VAL A 3 -9.90 -1.95 -13.68
CA VAL A 3 -8.93 -1.74 -12.61
C VAL A 3 -8.47 -3.10 -12.13
N VAL A 4 -7.18 -3.35 -12.24
CA VAL A 4 -6.56 -4.59 -11.77
C VAL A 4 -5.84 -4.30 -10.47
N VAL A 5 -6.18 -5.06 -9.44
CA VAL A 5 -5.53 -5.00 -8.14
C VAL A 5 -4.54 -6.14 -8.08
N LEU A 6 -3.28 -5.80 -7.83
CA LEU A 6 -2.23 -6.79 -7.65
C LEU A 6 -1.88 -6.88 -6.16
N LEU A 7 -2.05 -8.06 -5.58
CA LEU A 7 -1.54 -8.39 -4.26
C LEU A 7 -0.34 -9.30 -4.44
N CYS A 8 0.85 -8.79 -4.11
CA CYS A 8 2.04 -9.63 -4.02
C CYS A 8 2.07 -10.25 -2.63
N LEU A 9 1.36 -11.37 -2.45
CA LEU A 9 1.48 -12.16 -1.23
C LEU A 9 2.83 -12.87 -1.27
N CYS A 10 3.74 -12.50 -0.37
CA CYS A 10 4.92 -13.30 -0.10
C CYS A 10 4.46 -14.60 0.58
N TRP A 11 4.71 -15.76 -0.02
CA TRP A 11 4.45 -17.04 0.64
C TRP A 11 5.42 -17.21 1.79
N LEU A 12 4.87 -17.15 3.00
CA LEU A 12 5.55 -17.48 4.25
C LEU A 12 5.32 -18.97 4.51
N VAL A 13 6.31 -19.79 4.19
CA VAL A 13 6.32 -21.17 4.66
C VAL A 13 6.89 -21.14 6.08
N LEU A 14 6.09 -21.56 7.06
CA LEU A 14 6.63 -21.94 8.37
C LEU A 14 7.49 -23.18 8.11
N ALA A 15 8.80 -23.07 8.36
CA ALA A 15 9.73 -24.18 8.17
C ALA A 15 9.49 -25.26 9.25
N GLU A 16 8.46 -26.08 9.07
CA GLU A 16 8.37 -27.39 9.71
C GLU A 16 8.98 -28.40 8.73
N ASP A 17 10.32 -28.51 8.64
CA ASP A 17 11.02 -29.79 8.33
C ASP A 17 12.56 -29.71 8.15
N THR A 18 13.23 -28.57 8.24
CA THR A 18 14.68 -28.51 7.89
C THR A 18 15.68 -28.45 9.06
N GLY A 19 15.24 -28.62 10.31
CA GLY A 19 16.17 -28.64 11.46
C GLY A 19 17.01 -27.36 11.65
N GLN A 20 16.66 -26.27 10.96
CA GLN A 20 17.22 -24.94 11.17
C GLN A 20 16.30 -24.13 12.11
N PRO A 21 16.84 -23.19 12.90
CA PRO A 21 16.03 -22.40 13.82
C PRO A 21 14.90 -21.71 13.07
N ALA A 22 13.68 -21.77 13.63
CA ALA A 22 12.47 -21.21 13.07
C ALA A 22 12.62 -19.69 12.85
N GLY A 23 13.10 -19.31 11.66
CA GLY A 23 13.13 -17.95 11.16
C GLY A 23 12.13 -17.80 10.03
N LEU A 24 11.46 -16.65 9.95
CA LEU A 24 10.65 -16.26 8.81
C LEU A 24 11.55 -16.18 7.55
N MET A 25 11.59 -17.23 6.73
CA MET A 25 12.28 -17.21 5.43
C MET A 25 11.29 -16.91 4.31
N ALA A 26 11.51 -15.80 3.59
CA ALA A 26 10.78 -15.48 2.37
C ALA A 26 11.44 -16.19 1.18
N HIS A 27 10.71 -17.07 0.50
CA HIS A 27 11.19 -17.72 -0.74
C HIS A 27 10.80 -16.89 -1.97
N CYS A 28 11.79 -16.22 -2.57
CA CYS A 28 11.58 -15.29 -3.69
C CYS A 28 11.91 -15.87 -5.06
N HIS A 29 12.60 -17.00 -5.11
CA HIS A 29 12.83 -17.73 -6.36
C HIS A 29 11.52 -18.24 -6.99
N ASP A 30 10.51 -18.47 -6.14
CA ASP A 30 9.26 -19.13 -6.50
C ASP A 30 8.11 -18.16 -6.84
N GLN A 31 8.24 -16.88 -6.46
CA GLN A 31 7.35 -15.79 -6.89
C GLN A 31 7.41 -15.53 -8.41
N ARG A 32 8.45 -16.05 -9.09
CA ARG A 32 8.56 -16.02 -10.56
C ARG A 32 7.75 -17.14 -11.24
N LEU A 33 7.40 -18.19 -10.50
CA LEU A 33 6.79 -19.43 -11.01
C LEU A 33 5.32 -19.61 -10.53
N HIS A 34 5.00 -19.21 -9.30
CA HIS A 34 3.63 -19.20 -8.79
C HIS A 34 3.01 -17.81 -8.98
N GLY A 35 2.02 -17.74 -9.87
CA GLY A 35 1.39 -16.50 -10.31
C GLY A 35 0.86 -15.61 -9.18
N GLN A 36 0.96 -14.30 -9.40
CA GLN A 36 0.30 -13.26 -8.61
C GLN A 36 -1.22 -13.48 -8.57
N LEU A 37 -1.84 -13.26 -7.41
CA LEU A 37 -3.29 -13.19 -7.31
C LEU A 37 -3.76 -11.87 -7.94
N VAL A 38 -4.17 -11.93 -9.21
CA VAL A 38 -4.75 -10.83 -9.94
C VAL A 38 -6.25 -10.82 -9.66
N LEU A 39 -6.72 -9.92 -8.80
CA LEU A 39 -8.15 -9.66 -8.66
C LEU A 39 -8.57 -8.66 -9.74
N SER A 40 -9.20 -9.17 -10.80
CA SER A 40 -9.78 -8.36 -11.88
C SER A 40 -11.27 -8.17 -11.62
N TYR A 41 -11.69 -6.90 -11.45
CA TYR A 41 -13.10 -6.53 -11.53
C TYR A 41 -13.35 -5.95 -12.93
N SER A 42 -13.98 -6.75 -13.80
CA SER A 42 -14.37 -6.33 -15.15
C SER A 42 -15.90 -6.22 -15.23
N ALA A 43 -16.41 -5.02 -15.51
CA ALA A 43 -17.72 -4.89 -16.12
C ALA A 43 -17.55 -5.17 -17.61
N HIS A 44 -18.03 -6.33 -18.08
CA HIS A 44 -17.91 -6.76 -19.48
C HIS A 44 -18.47 -5.69 -20.44
N PRO A 45 -17.67 -5.17 -21.39
CA PRO A 45 -18.19 -4.55 -22.59
C PRO A 45 -18.21 -5.58 -23.71
N THR A 46 -19.39 -5.85 -24.25
CA THR A 46 -19.56 -6.61 -25.49
C THR A 46 -19.11 -5.76 -26.68
N GLY A 47 -17.95 -6.04 -27.26
CA GLY A 47 -17.55 -5.40 -28.53
C GLY A 47 -16.08 -5.51 -28.91
N ASN A 48 -15.83 -5.95 -30.15
CA ASN A 48 -14.52 -5.98 -30.79
C ASN A 48 -14.03 -4.55 -31.09
N VAL A 49 -12.99 -4.09 -30.40
CA VAL A 49 -12.30 -2.83 -30.74
C VAL A 49 -10.79 -3.07 -30.74
N SER A 50 -10.17 -2.92 -31.91
CA SER A 50 -8.71 -2.90 -32.08
C SER A 50 -8.10 -1.66 -31.41
N ARG A 51 -7.04 -1.84 -30.61
CA ARG A 51 -6.42 -0.75 -29.83
C ARG A 51 -4.91 -0.58 -30.12
N PRO A 52 -4.37 0.65 -30.00
CA PRO A 52 -3.01 0.98 -30.43
C PRO A 52 -1.94 0.48 -29.44
N ARG A 53 -0.72 0.23 -29.95
CA ARG A 53 0.45 -0.19 -29.16
C ARG A 53 0.98 0.98 -28.31
N THR A 54 0.78 0.95 -27.00
CA THR A 54 1.52 1.79 -26.05
C THR A 54 2.41 0.96 -25.12
N LYS A 55 3.57 1.57 -24.80
CA LYS A 55 4.78 1.13 -24.09
C LYS A 55 4.75 -0.24 -23.37
N ARG A 56 5.45 -1.20 -23.97
CA ARG A 56 5.78 -2.52 -23.39
C ARG A 56 7.05 -2.44 -22.54
N HIS A 57 6.96 -1.93 -21.33
CA HIS A 57 8.03 -2.06 -20.32
C HIS A 57 7.43 -2.38 -18.94
N CYS A 58 6.59 -3.42 -18.88
CA CYS A 58 6.33 -4.12 -17.63
C CYS A 58 7.57 -4.98 -17.34
N VAL A 59 8.37 -4.57 -16.35
CA VAL A 59 9.40 -5.34 -15.63
C VAL A 59 9.90 -6.58 -16.40
N ARG A 60 10.93 -6.41 -17.23
CA ARG A 60 11.70 -7.54 -17.78
C ARG A 60 12.41 -8.25 -16.63
N ASN A 61 11.74 -9.17 -15.94
CA ASN A 61 12.26 -10.39 -15.29
C ASN A 61 11.27 -11.07 -14.30
N ILE A 62 9.97 -11.10 -14.63
CA ILE A 62 9.02 -12.09 -14.09
C ILE A 62 8.47 -12.86 -15.29
N SER A 63 9.18 -13.92 -15.69
CA SER A 63 9.14 -14.48 -17.05
C SER A 63 8.05 -15.52 -17.35
N HIS A 64 6.97 -15.61 -16.56
CA HIS A 64 5.82 -16.44 -16.97
C HIS A 64 4.41 -15.91 -16.63
N SER A 65 4.27 -14.86 -15.80
CA SER A 65 2.99 -14.15 -15.63
C SER A 65 2.82 -12.95 -16.58
N SER A 66 3.88 -12.58 -17.30
CA SER A 66 3.91 -11.44 -18.21
C SER A 66 3.15 -11.65 -19.52
N GLU A 67 2.89 -12.89 -19.94
CA GLU A 67 2.16 -13.12 -21.19
C GLU A 67 0.71 -12.66 -21.06
N VAL A 68 0.01 -12.99 -19.97
CA VAL A 68 -1.38 -12.57 -19.73
C VAL A 68 -1.49 -11.05 -19.49
N LEU A 69 -0.50 -10.44 -18.82
CA LEU A 69 -0.47 -9.01 -18.52
C LEU A 69 -0.06 -8.15 -19.73
N SER A 70 0.56 -8.72 -20.75
CA SER A 70 0.96 -7.99 -21.98
C SER A 70 -0.21 -7.61 -22.90
N TYR A 71 -1.38 -8.21 -22.71
CA TYR A 71 -2.58 -8.00 -23.52
C TYR A 71 -3.50 -6.89 -23.02
N LEU A 72 -3.23 -6.34 -21.82
CA LEU A 72 -4.06 -5.30 -21.21
C LEU A 72 -3.27 -3.99 -21.18
N SER A 73 -3.70 -3.02 -21.99
CA SER A 73 -3.23 -1.63 -21.87
C SER A 73 -3.80 -1.04 -20.58
N PHE A 74 -2.98 -1.00 -19.52
CA PHE A 74 -3.36 -0.47 -18.23
C PHE A 74 -3.00 1.01 -18.13
N SER A 75 -4.01 1.86 -17.97
CA SER A 75 -3.79 3.29 -17.73
C SER A 75 -3.65 3.65 -16.25
N VAL A 76 -3.94 2.74 -15.30
CA VAL A 76 -3.77 2.95 -13.83
C VAL A 76 -3.31 1.64 -13.19
N TYR A 77 -2.30 1.72 -12.32
CA TYR A 77 -1.77 0.60 -11.55
C TYR A 77 -1.78 0.92 -10.05
N PRO A 78 -2.68 0.29 -9.26
CA PRO A 78 -2.68 0.40 -7.81
C PRO A 78 -1.71 -0.62 -7.17
N GLY A 79 -0.68 -0.14 -6.48
CA GLY A 79 0.23 -0.94 -5.66
C GLY A 79 -0.28 -1.03 -4.21
N LEU A 80 -0.77 -2.20 -3.78
CA LEU A 80 -1.28 -2.38 -2.42
C LEU A 80 -0.21 -3.01 -1.53
N ASP A 81 0.36 -2.19 -0.65
CA ASP A 81 1.45 -2.47 0.28
C ASP A 81 2.55 -3.36 -0.35
N PRO A 82 3.26 -2.87 -1.39
CA PRO A 82 4.14 -3.70 -2.20
C PRO A 82 5.18 -4.45 -1.37
N ALA A 83 5.30 -5.76 -1.63
CA ALA A 83 6.14 -6.65 -0.84
C ALA A 83 7.60 -6.18 -0.81
N GLY A 84 8.11 -5.99 0.39
CA GLY A 84 9.48 -5.60 0.69
C GLY A 84 10.48 -6.75 0.81
N PRO A 85 10.15 -7.93 1.35
CA PRO A 85 11.03 -9.09 1.27
C PRO A 85 11.51 -9.28 -0.17
N CYS A 86 12.83 -9.35 -0.35
CA CYS A 86 13.53 -9.45 -1.64
C CYS A 86 13.43 -8.28 -2.61
N PHE A 87 12.64 -7.24 -2.34
CA PHE A 87 12.49 -6.08 -3.23
C PHE A 87 12.93 -4.75 -2.59
N ARG A 88 13.09 -4.66 -1.27
CA ARG A 88 13.58 -3.41 -0.62
C ARG A 88 14.97 -3.01 -1.10
N ASN A 89 15.87 -3.98 -1.23
CA ASN A 89 17.29 -3.74 -1.47
C ASN A 89 17.70 -3.96 -2.94
N VAL A 90 16.73 -4.07 -3.85
CA VAL A 90 17.02 -4.21 -5.28
C VAL A 90 16.88 -2.86 -5.99
N PRO A 91 17.54 -2.68 -7.15
CA PRO A 91 17.43 -1.45 -7.91
C PRO A 91 15.97 -1.11 -8.25
N PRO A 92 15.60 0.18 -8.38
CA PRO A 92 14.24 0.61 -8.75
C PRO A 92 13.68 -0.08 -9.99
N THR A 93 14.54 -0.40 -10.96
CA THR A 93 14.18 -1.14 -12.19
C THR A 93 13.72 -2.58 -11.95
N SER A 94 13.97 -3.12 -10.77
CA SER A 94 13.70 -4.52 -10.39
C SER A 94 12.60 -4.64 -9.34
N ARG A 95 11.89 -3.55 -9.05
CA ARG A 95 10.74 -3.47 -8.15
C ARG A 95 9.66 -2.57 -8.76
N LEU A 96 8.56 -2.36 -8.04
CA LEU A 96 7.54 -1.41 -8.48
C LEU A 96 8.18 -0.01 -8.62
N HIS A 97 7.88 0.65 -9.73
CA HIS A 97 8.41 1.96 -10.08
C HIS A 97 7.33 2.77 -10.81
N PRO A 98 7.36 4.13 -10.76
CA PRO A 98 6.38 4.96 -11.47
C PRO A 98 6.30 4.65 -12.97
N ASP A 99 7.41 4.25 -13.60
CA ASP A 99 7.47 3.92 -15.03
C ASP A 99 6.73 2.62 -15.41
N ALA A 100 6.21 1.85 -14.44
CA ALA A 100 5.50 0.61 -14.70
C ALA A 100 4.17 0.79 -15.45
N ALA A 101 3.55 1.98 -15.37
CA ALA A 101 2.32 2.35 -16.08
C ALA A 101 2.20 3.88 -16.24
N ASP A 102 1.22 4.34 -17.03
CA ASP A 102 0.96 5.78 -17.22
C ASP A 102 0.58 6.50 -15.91
N ARG A 103 -0.07 5.77 -14.99
CA ARG A 103 -0.50 6.26 -13.68
C ARG A 103 -0.30 5.14 -12.67
N VAL A 104 0.41 5.44 -11.59
CA VAL A 104 0.75 4.48 -10.53
C VAL A 104 0.46 5.13 -9.19
N ASP A 105 -0.50 4.61 -8.45
CA ASP A 105 -0.79 4.99 -7.07
C ASP A 105 -0.44 3.83 -6.14
N VAL A 106 0.15 4.12 -4.99
CA VAL A 106 0.65 3.10 -4.07
C VAL A 106 0.11 3.38 -2.68
N LEU A 107 -0.47 2.37 -2.04
CA LEU A 107 -0.98 2.44 -0.69
C LEU A 107 -0.08 1.63 0.24
N HIS A 108 0.62 2.33 1.11
CA HIS A 108 1.53 1.79 2.11
C HIS A 108 0.80 1.63 3.44
N THR A 109 0.80 0.41 3.99
CA THR A 109 0.16 0.09 5.27
C THR A 109 1.03 -0.73 6.21
N ASN A 110 2.15 -1.31 5.76
CA ASN A 110 3.07 -2.04 6.63
C ASN A 110 4.56 -1.94 6.21
N ILE A 111 5.06 -0.73 6.01
CA ILE A 111 6.41 -0.45 5.46
C ILE A 111 7.59 -0.99 6.27
N ASP A 112 7.44 -1.13 7.59
CA ASP A 112 8.45 -1.68 8.49
C ASP A 112 8.30 -3.20 8.70
N GLY A 113 7.27 -3.81 8.11
CA GLY A 113 6.97 -5.23 8.20
C GLY A 113 7.16 -5.95 6.87
N PHE A 114 6.08 -6.09 6.11
CA PHE A 114 6.08 -6.73 4.79
C PHE A 114 6.14 -5.77 3.61
N GLY A 115 5.91 -4.47 3.80
CA GLY A 115 5.93 -3.46 2.74
C GLY A 115 7.33 -2.94 2.40
N ILE A 116 7.42 -2.12 1.36
CA ILE A 116 8.61 -1.30 1.02
C ILE A 116 8.34 0.14 1.51
N PRO A 117 9.27 0.78 2.26
CA PRO A 117 9.06 2.15 2.75
C PRO A 117 9.21 3.24 1.68
N ASP A 118 9.93 2.96 0.61
CA ASP A 118 10.22 3.92 -0.45
C ASP A 118 8.97 4.37 -1.21
N ARG A 119 9.10 5.51 -1.88
CA ARG A 119 8.14 5.95 -2.88
C ARG A 119 8.25 5.06 -4.11
N LEU A 120 7.13 4.49 -4.55
CA LEU A 120 7.07 3.52 -5.65
C LEU A 120 6.18 4.00 -6.80
N GLY A 121 5.34 5.02 -6.57
CA GLY A 121 4.36 5.51 -7.51
C GLY A 121 4.51 6.98 -7.87
N HIS A 122 3.58 7.43 -8.72
CA HIS A 122 3.34 8.85 -8.94
C HIS A 122 2.68 9.49 -7.72
N VAL A 123 1.80 8.74 -7.05
CA VAL A 123 1.09 9.12 -5.83
C VAL A 123 1.30 8.01 -4.80
N ASP A 124 1.91 8.32 -3.66
CA ASP A 124 2.13 7.36 -2.58
C ASP A 124 1.31 7.78 -1.35
N PHE A 125 0.38 6.93 -0.93
CA PHE A 125 -0.44 7.10 0.26
C PHE A 125 0.12 6.27 1.42
N TYR A 126 0.47 6.92 2.53
CA TYR A 126 0.92 6.27 3.76
C TYR A 126 -0.22 6.29 4.77
N ALA A 127 -0.92 5.16 4.89
CA ALA A 127 -2.10 5.09 5.74
C ALA A 127 -1.69 5.05 7.21
N ASN A 128 -2.13 6.05 7.99
CA ASN A 128 -1.74 6.24 9.39
C ASN A 128 -0.21 6.15 9.60
N GLY A 129 0.58 6.69 8.67
CA GLY A 129 2.05 6.65 8.73
C GLY A 129 2.68 5.45 7.98
N GLY A 130 1.87 4.46 7.61
CA GLY A 130 2.27 3.34 6.77
C GLY A 130 2.91 2.17 7.50
N GLU A 131 3.12 2.25 8.82
CA GLU A 131 3.79 1.18 9.60
C GLU A 131 2.78 0.19 10.22
N TYR A 132 1.85 0.73 11.01
CA TYR A 132 0.81 -0.03 11.69
C TYR A 132 -0.56 0.58 11.48
N GLN A 133 -1.54 -0.28 11.28
CA GLN A 133 -2.92 0.11 11.07
C GLN A 133 -3.71 -0.02 12.38
N PRO A 134 -4.61 0.93 12.67
CA PRO A 134 -5.41 0.91 13.88
C PRO A 134 -6.32 -0.32 13.91
N TYR A 135 -6.39 -0.94 15.09
CA TYR A 135 -7.39 -1.93 15.44
C TYR A 135 -7.98 -1.57 16.81
N ILE A 136 -9.23 -1.95 17.06
CA ILE A 136 -9.87 -1.76 18.37
C ILE A 136 -10.20 -3.12 18.96
N ARG A 137 -9.77 -3.33 20.21
CA ARG A 137 -10.17 -4.45 21.06
C ARG A 137 -10.79 -3.90 22.34
N GLY A 138 -12.10 -4.11 22.52
CA GLY A 138 -12.86 -3.42 23.58
C GLY A 138 -12.85 -1.91 23.33
N ASP A 139 -12.38 -1.15 24.33
CA ASP A 139 -12.27 0.32 24.28
C ASP A 139 -10.84 0.81 23.98
N PHE A 140 -9.90 -0.11 23.75
CA PHE A 140 -8.50 0.22 23.49
C PHE A 140 -8.18 0.21 22.01
N ILE A 141 -7.57 1.29 21.53
CA ILE A 141 -6.93 1.35 20.21
C ILE A 141 -5.55 0.69 20.33
N MET A 142 -5.27 -0.27 19.46
CA MET A 142 -4.01 -1.00 19.43
C MET A 142 -3.47 -1.07 18.00
N PRO A 143 -2.14 -1.10 17.81
CA PRO A 143 -1.55 -1.39 16.50
C PRO A 143 -1.88 -2.84 16.10
N CYS A 144 -2.23 -3.03 14.84
CA CYS A 144 -2.42 -4.37 14.27
C CYS A 144 -1.14 -4.79 13.55
N PHE A 145 -0.46 -5.83 14.04
CA PHE A 145 0.92 -6.11 13.63
C PHE A 145 1.04 -6.84 12.29
N GLN A 146 2.13 -6.55 11.57
CA GLN A 146 2.64 -7.30 10.41
C GLN A 146 1.55 -7.62 9.38
N LEU A 147 1.15 -8.90 9.27
CA LEU A 147 0.16 -9.39 8.30
C LEU A 147 -1.16 -8.63 8.38
N CYS A 148 -1.64 -8.31 9.58
CA CYS A 148 -2.89 -7.58 9.74
C CYS A 148 -2.82 -6.18 9.12
N SER A 149 -1.68 -5.49 9.27
CA SER A 149 -1.44 -4.19 8.64
C SER A 149 -1.23 -4.32 7.14
N HIS A 150 -0.53 -5.36 6.69
CA HIS A 150 -0.28 -5.63 5.28
C HIS A 150 -1.58 -5.83 4.50
N VAL A 151 -2.48 -6.70 4.99
CA VAL A 151 -3.78 -6.95 4.34
C VAL A 151 -4.75 -5.78 4.43
N ARG A 152 -4.50 -4.80 5.31
CA ARG A 152 -5.37 -3.63 5.47
C ARG A 152 -5.42 -2.77 4.21
N SER A 153 -4.33 -2.74 3.42
CA SER A 153 -4.28 -2.08 2.12
C SER A 153 -5.44 -2.48 1.21
N VAL A 154 -5.78 -3.77 1.17
CA VAL A 154 -6.90 -4.33 0.40
C VAL A 154 -8.23 -3.74 0.86
N PHE A 155 -8.47 -3.71 2.17
CA PHE A 155 -9.74 -3.22 2.72
C PHE A 155 -9.92 -1.71 2.50
N TYR A 156 -8.85 -0.93 2.66
CA TYR A 156 -8.89 0.51 2.41
C TYR A 156 -9.11 0.81 0.94
N TRP A 157 -8.36 0.15 0.06
CA TRP A 157 -8.52 0.32 -1.37
C TRP A 157 -9.92 -0.11 -1.84
N TYR A 158 -10.42 -1.27 -1.41
CA TYR A 158 -11.76 -1.74 -1.72
C TYR A 158 -12.85 -0.75 -1.26
N GLN A 159 -12.77 -0.23 -0.03
CA GLN A 159 -13.74 0.77 0.43
C GLN A 159 -13.61 2.09 -0.32
N SER A 160 -12.40 2.49 -0.73
CA SER A 160 -12.17 3.68 -1.54
C SER A 160 -12.78 3.54 -2.93
N TYR A 161 -12.76 2.33 -3.51
CA TYR A 161 -13.42 2.06 -4.79
C TYR A 161 -14.93 2.28 -4.73
N SER A 162 -15.57 1.79 -3.67
CA SER A 162 -17.01 2.00 -3.44
C SER A 162 -17.35 3.40 -2.91
N ASN A 163 -16.35 4.16 -2.42
CA ASN A 163 -16.52 5.49 -1.85
C ASN A 163 -15.40 6.45 -2.32
N PRO A 164 -15.37 6.83 -3.62
CA PRO A 164 -14.21 7.47 -4.26
C PRO A 164 -13.71 8.77 -3.62
N ASP A 165 -14.56 9.50 -2.89
CA ASP A 165 -14.23 10.81 -2.31
C ASP A 165 -14.12 10.80 -0.79
N LYS A 166 -14.09 9.62 -0.16
CA LYS A 166 -14.09 9.51 1.30
C LYS A 166 -12.71 9.27 1.91
N PHE A 167 -11.80 8.60 1.21
CA PHE A 167 -10.41 8.41 1.63
C PHE A 167 -9.56 9.61 1.23
N ILE A 168 -9.74 10.73 1.92
CA ILE A 168 -9.03 11.98 1.65
C ILE A 168 -7.67 11.94 2.38
N ALA A 169 -6.60 12.11 1.63
CA ALA A 169 -5.24 12.15 2.12
C ALA A 169 -4.67 13.58 2.04
N VAL A 170 -3.73 13.90 2.91
CA VAL A 170 -3.08 15.20 3.02
C VAL A 170 -1.64 15.10 2.49
N GLN A 171 -1.25 16.02 1.62
CA GLN A 171 0.09 16.02 1.04
C GLN A 171 1.15 16.31 2.10
N CYS A 172 2.24 15.57 2.05
CA CYS A 172 3.42 15.73 2.91
C CYS A 172 4.65 16.07 2.09
N ASP A 173 5.63 16.72 2.71
CA ASP A 173 6.89 17.06 2.06
C ASP A 173 7.81 15.85 1.91
N SER A 174 7.75 14.91 2.85
CA SER A 174 8.55 13.69 2.84
C SER A 174 7.81 12.46 3.36
N VAL A 175 8.39 11.27 3.11
CA VAL A 175 7.94 10.01 3.73
C VAL A 175 8.08 10.07 5.25
N ALA A 176 9.11 10.75 5.77
CA ALA A 176 9.29 10.94 7.21
C ALA A 176 8.15 11.78 7.81
N ASP A 177 7.72 12.85 7.13
CA ASP A 177 6.57 13.65 7.59
C ASP A 177 5.28 12.85 7.53
N ALA A 178 5.11 12.03 6.49
CA ALA A 178 3.97 11.13 6.38
C ALA A 178 3.94 10.08 7.50
N ARG A 179 5.08 9.47 7.85
CA ARG A 179 5.21 8.53 8.97
C ARG A 179 4.73 9.14 10.29
N HIS A 180 5.09 10.40 10.54
CA HIS A 180 4.73 11.12 11.77
C HIS A 180 3.40 11.89 11.67
N GLY A 181 2.69 11.86 10.54
CA GLY A 181 1.49 12.67 10.33
C GLY A 181 1.72 14.19 10.44
N ASN A 182 2.94 14.66 10.15
CA ASN A 182 3.35 16.07 10.21
C ASN A 182 3.09 16.81 8.90
N CYS A 183 1.86 16.72 8.40
CA CYS A 183 1.48 17.22 7.08
C CYS A 183 0.36 18.27 7.11
N TYR A 184 0.05 18.79 8.31
CA TYR A 184 -1.12 19.64 8.55
C TYR A 184 -0.79 21.13 8.68
N ASP A 185 0.48 21.49 8.51
CA ASP A 185 0.93 22.87 8.67
C ASP A 185 0.64 23.68 7.39
N GLY A 186 0.02 24.85 7.55
CA GLY A 186 -0.29 25.75 6.44
C GLY A 186 -1.49 25.32 5.58
N THR A 187 -1.44 25.61 4.27
CA THR A 187 -2.54 25.32 3.34
C THR A 187 -2.54 23.85 2.93
N LEU A 188 -3.55 23.12 3.38
CA LEU A 188 -3.68 21.69 3.08
C LEU A 188 -3.89 21.44 1.59
N ARG A 189 -3.00 20.62 1.01
CA ARG A 189 -3.19 20.04 -0.32
C ARG A 189 -3.66 18.62 -0.16
N THR A 190 -4.67 18.22 -0.92
CA THR A 190 -5.31 16.92 -0.77
C THR A 190 -5.34 16.12 -2.07
N ASN A 191 -5.40 14.80 -1.89
CA ASN A 191 -5.70 13.81 -2.91
C ASN A 191 -6.63 12.74 -2.33
N ALA A 192 -7.24 11.90 -3.17
CA ALA A 192 -8.15 10.85 -2.74
C ALA A 192 -7.61 9.49 -3.16
N LEU A 193 -7.62 8.50 -2.26
CA LEU A 193 -7.28 7.12 -2.63
C LEU A 193 -8.40 6.52 -3.49
N GLY A 194 -8.02 5.71 -4.49
CA GLY A 194 -8.95 4.93 -5.30
C GLY A 194 -9.22 5.55 -6.68
N PRO A 195 -10.42 5.34 -7.27
CA PRO A 195 -10.71 5.74 -8.65
C PRO A 195 -10.55 7.25 -8.93
N ASN A 196 -10.73 8.09 -7.90
CA ASN A 196 -10.63 9.55 -8.00
C ASN A 196 -9.23 10.09 -7.67
N THR A 197 -8.21 9.23 -7.59
CA THR A 197 -6.83 9.67 -7.43
C THR A 197 -6.45 10.66 -8.53
N ASN A 198 -6.05 11.86 -8.12
CA ASN A 198 -5.64 12.91 -9.03
C ASN A 198 -4.14 12.80 -9.32
N PHE A 199 -3.81 12.24 -10.47
CA PHE A 199 -2.43 12.03 -10.92
C PHE A 199 -1.72 13.32 -11.38
N SER A 200 -2.42 14.45 -11.51
CA SER A 200 -1.78 15.76 -11.67
C SER A 200 -1.20 16.28 -10.34
N LYS A 201 -1.58 15.67 -9.21
CA LYS A 201 -1.07 15.95 -7.87
C LYS A 201 -0.20 14.79 -7.38
N THR A 202 1.01 14.69 -7.93
CA THR A 202 1.99 13.67 -7.56
C THR A 202 2.65 13.98 -6.21
N GLY A 203 3.15 12.96 -5.52
CA GLY A 203 3.90 13.13 -4.28
C GLY A 203 3.53 12.13 -3.20
N VAL A 204 3.90 12.47 -1.97
CA VAL A 204 3.64 11.69 -0.76
C VAL A 204 2.41 12.26 -0.06
N PHE A 205 1.52 11.38 0.38
CA PHE A 205 0.29 11.74 1.07
C PHE A 205 0.13 10.91 2.34
N TYR A 206 -0.14 11.56 3.46
CA TYR A 206 -0.59 10.92 4.68
C TYR A 206 -2.10 10.66 4.59
N LEU A 207 -2.51 9.40 4.78
CA LEU A 207 -3.92 8.99 4.70
C LEU A 207 -4.42 8.58 6.10
N PRO A 208 -5.15 9.46 6.81
CA PRO A 208 -5.68 9.12 8.11
C PRO A 208 -6.93 8.24 7.99
N THR A 209 -7.02 7.18 8.80
CA THR A 209 -8.17 6.26 8.81
C THR A 209 -8.70 6.00 10.22
N ASN A 210 -9.90 5.43 10.29
CA ASN A 210 -10.50 4.83 11.47
C ASN A 210 -9.94 3.42 11.72
N ALA A 211 -10.11 2.96 12.96
CA ALA A 211 -9.80 1.59 13.40
C ALA A 211 -10.88 0.56 13.04
N LYS A 212 -12.11 1.03 12.87
CA LYS A 212 -13.28 0.21 12.50
C LYS A 212 -13.83 0.68 11.17
N SER A 213 -14.49 -0.23 10.45
CA SER A 213 -15.25 0.11 9.26
C SER A 213 -16.46 0.99 9.63
N PRO A 214 -16.80 2.04 8.84
CA PRO A 214 -16.09 2.51 7.66
C PRO A 214 -14.73 3.13 8.01
N TYR A 215 -13.68 2.69 7.29
CA TYR A 215 -12.30 3.06 7.64
C TYR A 215 -11.96 4.49 7.23
N TYR A 216 -12.67 5.09 6.28
CA TYR A 216 -12.42 6.47 5.88
C TYR A 216 -12.86 7.48 6.94
N LEU A 217 -12.19 8.62 6.99
CA LEU A 217 -12.57 9.77 7.83
C LEU A 217 -13.29 10.89 7.06
N GLY A 218 -13.21 10.90 5.72
CA GLY A 218 -13.70 12.04 4.92
C GLY A 218 -13.04 13.34 5.35
N LEU A 219 -13.83 14.41 5.44
CA LEU A 219 -13.36 15.74 5.85
C LEU A 219 -12.78 15.78 7.27
N ASN A 220 -13.16 14.84 8.15
CA ASN A 220 -12.57 14.77 9.49
C ASN A 220 -11.09 14.40 9.45
N GLY A 221 -10.62 13.76 8.37
CA GLY A 221 -9.21 13.45 8.14
C GLY A 221 -8.34 14.69 7.87
N LEU A 222 -8.95 15.84 7.58
CA LEU A 222 -8.24 17.11 7.36
C LEU A 222 -7.86 17.82 8.66
N LYS A 223 -8.27 17.29 9.82
CA LYS A 223 -7.86 17.80 11.13
C LYS A 223 -6.80 16.88 11.72
N LYS A 224 -5.66 17.43 12.11
CA LYS A 224 -4.59 16.67 12.80
C LYS A 224 -5.17 16.07 14.08
N ARG A 225 -5.02 14.75 14.25
CA ARG A 225 -5.38 14.09 15.52
C ARG A 225 -4.28 14.34 16.54
N LYS A 226 -4.67 14.51 17.81
CA LYS A 226 -3.72 14.65 18.92
C LYS A 226 -2.95 13.35 19.19
N TYR A 227 -3.58 12.22 18.95
CA TYR A 227 -3.02 10.88 19.13
C TYR A 227 -3.30 10.02 17.89
N GLY A 228 -2.24 9.49 17.30
CA GLY A 228 -2.21 8.48 16.26
C GLY A 228 -1.77 7.12 16.81
N VAL A 229 -1.99 6.06 16.05
CA VAL A 229 -1.62 4.68 16.43
C VAL A 229 -0.10 4.54 16.58
N ASN A 230 0.65 5.21 15.72
CA ASN A 230 2.11 5.13 15.74
C ASN A 230 2.70 6.06 16.79
N ASP A 231 1.98 7.10 17.25
CA ASP A 231 2.48 8.01 18.30
C ASP A 231 2.77 7.27 19.63
N TYR A 232 1.97 6.25 19.95
CA TYR A 232 2.17 5.38 21.11
C TYR A 232 3.41 4.49 21.01
N LEU A 233 3.88 4.19 19.79
CA LEU A 233 5.09 3.40 19.56
C LEU A 233 6.34 4.27 19.43
N MET A 234 6.15 5.57 19.17
CA MET A 234 7.22 6.56 18.97
C MET A 234 7.55 7.36 20.24
N THR A 235 6.74 7.23 21.29
CA THR A 235 7.07 7.75 22.62
C THR A 235 7.88 6.69 23.36
N PRO A 236 9.12 6.99 23.81
CA PRO A 236 9.81 6.13 24.75
C PRO A 236 8.88 5.87 25.94
N ALA A 237 8.81 4.61 26.40
CA ALA A 237 8.22 4.35 27.70
C ALA A 237 8.90 5.29 28.71
N PRO A 238 8.15 5.92 29.64
CA PRO A 238 8.78 6.73 30.66
C PRO A 238 9.88 5.92 31.35
N ASP A 239 11.06 6.52 31.54
CA ASP A 239 12.23 5.89 32.17
C ASP A 239 12.02 5.53 33.65
N GLU A 240 10.82 5.76 34.19
CA GLU A 240 10.43 5.21 35.49
C GLU A 240 10.10 3.73 35.29
N ASP A 241 11.05 2.87 35.66
CA ASP A 241 10.86 1.43 35.80
C ASP A 241 9.48 1.16 36.41
N ILE A 242 8.66 0.38 35.70
CA ILE A 242 7.46 -0.24 36.26
C ILE A 242 7.94 -1.28 37.28
N THR A 243 8.35 -0.82 38.45
CA THR A 243 8.45 -1.66 39.65
C THR A 243 7.03 -1.84 40.18
N ILE A 244 6.45 -3.01 39.92
CA ILE A 244 5.22 -3.50 40.56
C ILE A 244 5.60 -4.18 41.88
#